data_AF-A0A4P5RIX3-F1
#
_entry.id   AF-A0A4P5RIX3-F1
#
_cell.length_a   1.000
_cell.length_b   1.000
_cell.length_c   1.000
_cell.angle_alpha   90.00
_cell.angle_beta   90.00
_cell.angle_gamma   90.00
#
_symmetry.space_group_name_H-M   'P 1'
#
loop_
_entity.id
_entity.type
_entity.pdbx_description
1 polymer ?
#
loop_
_entity_poly.entity_id
_entity_poly.type
_entity_poly.pdbx_seq_one_letter_code
_entity_poly.pdbx_strand_id
1 'polypeptide(L)'
;MPITTTPKIWMNGKLVDWDKAQVHVLTHTLHYGTGVFEGIRAYETDKGPAVFRLTDHMQRFINSAKILSMPMPYSLEELVQAVKDTVASTGLPACYIRPLAYYGYGEMGLNTTPCKTDVAIACWPWGAYLGDDAVEKGVRMKISSWTRHDHNTMPPAAKTVGNYVNSSLAKVEALKAGYDEAIMLAPNGLIAECTGENLFVVRNGIILTPPTSAGALEGITQNSVTRIARDLGYEVRVDNIARSDLYIAEEIFACGTAAEVGSVSSVDDRPVPCPGPITRAIASTYAKAVRGQDPRYVDWLEYAK
;
A
#
# COMPACT_ATOMS: atom_id res chain seq x y z
N MET A 1 1.13 13.81 7.90
CA MET A 1 0.66 13.66 9.30
C MET A 1 1.87 13.31 10.17
N PRO A 2 2.13 14.05 11.26
CA PRO A 2 3.16 13.68 12.23
C PRO A 2 2.86 12.31 12.86
N ILE A 3 3.89 11.51 13.12
CA ILE A 3 3.72 10.19 13.75
C ILE A 3 3.46 10.39 15.25
N THR A 4 2.43 9.71 15.77
CA THR A 4 2.20 9.58 17.22
C THR A 4 2.87 8.30 17.69
N THR A 5 3.74 8.39 18.69
CA THR A 5 4.51 7.26 19.21
C THR A 5 3.63 6.27 19.96
N THR A 6 3.93 4.98 19.87
CA THR A 6 3.35 3.92 20.73
C THR A 6 4.42 3.40 21.71
N PRO A 7 4.05 2.59 22.72
CA PRO A 7 5.01 2.17 23.75
C PRO A 7 6.19 1.35 23.22
N LYS A 8 5.95 0.45 22.25
CA LYS A 8 6.92 -0.55 21.81
C LYS A 8 7.03 -0.63 20.29
N ILE A 9 8.21 -1.02 19.83
CA ILE A 9 8.50 -1.45 18.46
C ILE A 9 9.07 -2.87 18.55
N TRP A 10 8.60 -3.77 17.70
CA TRP A 10 9.27 -5.06 17.57
C TRP A 10 10.50 -4.87 16.69
N MET A 11 11.66 -5.32 17.17
CA MET A 11 12.93 -5.20 16.46
C MET A 11 13.78 -6.43 16.73
N ASN A 12 14.11 -7.17 15.67
CA ASN A 12 14.97 -8.34 15.71
C ASN A 12 14.58 -9.38 16.78
N GLY A 13 13.29 -9.74 16.85
CA GLY A 13 12.78 -10.78 17.75
C GLY A 13 12.34 -10.29 19.13
N LYS A 14 12.39 -8.98 19.42
CA LYS A 14 12.04 -8.43 20.74
C LYS A 14 11.23 -7.14 20.63
N LEU A 15 10.28 -6.94 21.54
CA LEU A 15 9.65 -5.63 21.75
C LEU A 15 10.61 -4.74 22.55
N VAL A 16 11.08 -3.66 21.92
CA VAL A 16 11.92 -2.63 22.53
C VAL A 16 11.09 -1.36 22.74
N ASP A 17 11.51 -0.51 23.67
CA ASP A 17 10.91 0.83 23.82
C ASP A 17 11.09 1.62 22.52
N TRP A 18 10.08 2.42 22.16
CA TRP A 18 10.05 3.18 20.91
C TRP A 18 11.34 3.99 20.65
N ASP A 19 11.87 4.67 21.68
CA ASP A 19 13.08 5.48 21.58
C ASP A 19 14.37 4.66 21.46
N LYS A 20 14.33 3.37 21.79
CA LYS A 20 15.44 2.42 21.70
C LYS A 20 15.50 1.68 20.37
N ALA A 21 14.48 1.80 19.52
CA ALA A 21 14.51 1.30 18.15
C ALA A 21 15.39 2.19 17.25
N GLN A 22 16.71 2.13 17.48
CA GLN A 22 17.71 2.95 16.83
C GLN A 22 18.62 2.11 15.93
N VAL A 23 19.12 2.74 14.86
CA VAL A 23 20.13 2.15 13.97
C VAL A 23 21.30 3.13 13.83
N HIS A 24 22.49 2.60 13.53
CA HIS A 24 23.64 3.45 13.26
C HIS A 24 23.42 4.23 11.96
N VAL A 25 23.96 5.45 11.85
CA VAL A 25 23.82 6.27 10.63
C VAL A 25 24.45 5.60 9.39
N LEU A 26 25.39 4.67 9.59
CA LEU A 26 26.02 3.87 8.54
C LEU A 26 25.28 2.55 8.22
N THR A 27 23.99 2.44 8.57
CA THR A 27 23.15 1.32 8.13
C THR A 27 23.00 1.30 6.62
N HIS A 28 23.34 0.18 5.98
CA HIS A 28 23.45 0.07 4.52
C HIS A 28 22.20 0.58 3.77
N THR A 29 21.00 0.17 4.19
CA THR A 29 19.75 0.59 3.53
C THR A 29 19.50 2.11 3.59
N LEU A 30 20.03 2.83 4.58
CA LEU A 30 19.90 4.30 4.64
C LEU A 30 20.65 5.00 3.51
N HIS A 31 21.71 4.38 2.98
CA HIS A 31 22.56 4.95 1.92
C HIS A 31 22.17 4.45 0.53
N TYR A 32 21.69 3.22 0.44
CA TYR A 32 21.46 2.55 -0.86
C TYR A 32 19.99 2.20 -1.14
N GLY A 33 19.08 2.40 -0.20
CA GLY A 33 17.64 2.10 -0.38
C GLY A 33 17.29 0.61 -0.52
N THR A 34 18.24 -0.29 -0.26
CA THR A 34 18.12 -1.75 -0.38
C THR A 34 17.37 -2.35 0.82
N GLY A 35 16.10 -1.98 0.98
CA GLY A 35 15.21 -2.50 2.01
C GLY A 35 13.84 -2.86 1.42
N VAL A 36 13.07 -3.66 2.14
CA VAL A 36 11.66 -3.98 1.80
C VAL A 36 10.76 -3.65 2.97
N PHE A 37 9.52 -3.25 2.68
CA PHE A 37 8.57 -2.90 3.73
C PHE A 37 7.15 -3.29 3.35
N GLU A 38 6.27 -3.28 4.34
CA GLU A 38 4.85 -3.43 4.15
C GLU A 38 4.04 -2.28 4.74
N GLY A 39 2.82 -2.14 4.23
CA GLY A 39 1.83 -1.24 4.79
C GLY A 39 0.58 -2.03 5.12
N ILE A 40 0.30 -2.22 6.40
CA ILE A 40 -0.80 -3.04 6.90
C ILE A 40 -1.67 -2.18 7.82
N ARG A 41 -2.97 -2.52 7.94
CA ARG A 41 -3.87 -1.87 8.88
C ARG A 41 -4.52 -2.89 9.82
N ALA A 42 -4.58 -2.51 11.09
CA ALA A 42 -5.50 -3.09 12.05
C ALA A 42 -6.72 -2.18 12.20
N TYR A 43 -7.91 -2.76 12.12
CA TYR A 43 -9.18 -2.06 12.27
C TYR A 43 -9.84 -2.43 13.59
N GLU A 44 -10.55 -1.47 14.17
CA GLU A 44 -11.38 -1.71 15.35
C GLU A 44 -12.58 -2.59 14.99
N THR A 45 -12.80 -3.64 15.78
CA THR A 45 -13.93 -4.56 15.65
C THR A 45 -14.46 -4.94 17.03
N ASP A 46 -15.67 -5.52 17.08
CA ASP A 46 -16.29 -5.99 18.32
C ASP A 46 -15.47 -7.06 19.06
N LYS A 47 -14.51 -7.70 18.39
CA LYS A 47 -13.64 -8.75 18.97
C LYS A 47 -12.24 -8.24 19.33
N GLY A 48 -12.00 -6.94 19.24
CA GLY A 48 -10.67 -6.32 19.35
C GLY A 48 -10.07 -5.96 17.99
N PRO A 49 -8.83 -5.43 17.96
CA PRO A 49 -8.20 -5.02 16.70
C PRO A 49 -7.98 -6.23 15.78
N ALA A 50 -8.43 -6.11 14.54
CA ALA A 50 -8.28 -7.11 13.51
C ALA A 50 -7.35 -6.62 12.40
N VAL A 51 -6.28 -7.36 12.13
CA VAL A 51 -5.33 -7.04 11.08
C VAL A 51 -5.85 -7.57 9.75
N PHE A 52 -6.05 -6.65 8.80
CA PHE A 52 -6.59 -6.97 7.49
C PHE A 52 -5.53 -7.64 6.61
N ARG A 53 -5.82 -8.88 6.18
CA ARG A 53 -5.01 -9.68 5.25
C ARG A 53 -3.55 -9.80 5.66
N LEU A 54 -3.31 -9.98 6.96
CA LEU A 54 -1.97 -10.00 7.57
C LEU A 54 -1.04 -11.03 6.92
N THR A 55 -1.47 -12.29 6.81
CA THR A 55 -0.66 -13.35 6.19
C THR A 55 -0.30 -13.03 4.75
N ASP A 56 -1.23 -12.47 3.96
CA ASP A 56 -0.96 -12.06 2.58
C ASP A 56 0.10 -10.95 2.51
N HIS A 57 0.02 -9.97 3.42
CA HIS A 57 1.02 -8.90 3.52
C HIS A 57 2.40 -9.45 3.90
N MET A 58 2.50 -10.33 4.90
CA MET A 58 3.79 -10.89 5.30
C MET A 58 4.36 -11.84 4.25
N GLN A 59 3.52 -12.53 3.49
CA GLN A 59 3.97 -13.31 2.34
C GLN A 59 4.57 -12.41 1.25
N ARG A 60 3.92 -11.28 0.94
CA ARG A 60 4.46 -10.29 -0.03
C ARG A 60 5.74 -9.63 0.47
N PHE A 61 5.87 -9.41 1.78
CA PHE A 61 7.10 -8.93 2.42
C PHE A 61 8.27 -9.89 2.18
N ILE A 62 8.07 -11.19 2.41
CA ILE A 62 9.07 -12.24 2.12
C ILE A 62 9.37 -12.33 0.61
N ASN A 63 8.35 -12.26 -0.24
CA ASN A 63 8.54 -12.29 -1.69
C ASN A 63 9.37 -11.09 -2.18
N SER A 64 9.13 -9.90 -1.63
CA SER A 64 9.92 -8.70 -1.92
C SER A 64 11.38 -8.89 -1.51
N ALA A 65 11.63 -9.45 -0.32
CA ALA A 65 12.99 -9.77 0.13
C ALA A 65 13.67 -10.78 -0.81
N LYS A 66 12.95 -11.82 -1.23
CA LYS A 66 13.43 -12.82 -2.18
C LYS A 66 13.83 -12.22 -3.54
N ILE A 67 13.05 -11.28 -4.07
CA ILE A 67 13.39 -10.56 -5.32
C ILE A 67 14.71 -9.80 -5.17
N LEU A 68 14.98 -9.21 -3.99
CA LEU A 68 16.23 -8.50 -3.72
C LEU A 68 17.39 -9.41 -3.31
N SER A 69 17.23 -10.74 -3.34
CA SER A 69 18.20 -11.69 -2.76
C SER A 69 18.53 -11.38 -1.29
N MET A 70 17.57 -10.82 -0.55
CA MET A 70 17.70 -10.51 0.87
C MET A 70 17.33 -11.74 1.70
N PRO A 71 18.27 -12.30 2.49
CA PRO A 71 17.95 -13.43 3.35
C PRO A 71 16.99 -12.97 4.44
N MET A 72 15.84 -13.63 4.56
CA MET A 72 14.86 -13.34 5.61
C MET A 72 15.16 -14.23 6.82
N PRO A 73 15.49 -13.65 7.99
CA PRO A 73 15.86 -14.44 9.17
C PRO A 73 14.66 -15.00 9.95
N TYR A 74 13.42 -14.72 9.51
CA TYR A 74 12.19 -15.14 10.18
C TYR A 74 11.26 -15.88 9.21
N SER A 75 10.52 -16.87 9.72
CA SER A 75 9.46 -17.53 8.96
C SER A 75 8.23 -16.63 8.78
N LEU A 76 7.31 -17.03 7.91
CA LEU A 76 6.05 -16.33 7.73
C LEU A 76 5.24 -16.28 9.03
N GLU A 77 5.18 -17.40 9.74
CA GLU A 77 4.46 -17.55 11.01
C GLU A 77 5.06 -16.66 12.10
N GLU A 78 6.39 -16.62 12.21
CA GLU A 78 7.10 -15.76 13.17
C GLU A 78 6.83 -14.27 12.88
N LEU A 79 6.80 -13.88 11.61
CA LEU A 79 6.52 -12.51 11.18
C LEU A 79 5.05 -12.12 11.42
N VAL A 80 4.10 -13.02 11.15
CA VAL A 80 2.68 -12.82 11.46
C VAL A 80 2.48 -12.65 12.97
N GLN A 81 3.12 -13.50 13.78
CA GLN A 81 3.04 -13.38 15.24
C GLN A 81 3.68 -12.08 15.74
N ALA A 82 4.85 -11.69 15.20
CA ALA A 82 5.51 -10.44 15.54
C ALA A 82 4.63 -9.21 15.27
N VAL A 83 3.87 -9.20 14.16
CA VAL A 83 2.88 -8.15 13.91
C VAL A 83 1.78 -8.15 14.98
N LYS A 84 1.20 -9.31 15.31
CA LYS A 84 0.14 -9.42 16.32
C LYS A 84 0.62 -8.93 17.69
N ASP A 85 1.80 -9.36 18.11
CA ASP A 85 2.42 -8.94 19.37
C ASP A 85 2.67 -7.42 19.40
N THR A 86 3.14 -6.85 18.29
CA THR A 86 3.36 -5.40 18.18
C THR A 86 2.05 -4.65 18.29
N VAL A 87 0.99 -5.06 17.59
CA VAL A 87 -0.34 -4.43 17.65
C VAL A 87 -0.90 -4.50 19.07
N ALA A 88 -0.88 -5.69 19.70
CA ALA A 88 -1.35 -5.88 21.07
C ALA A 88 -0.62 -4.96 22.07
N SER A 89 0.70 -4.80 21.91
CA SER A 89 1.52 -3.93 22.77
C SER A 89 1.16 -2.43 22.70
N THR A 90 0.43 -2.01 21.66
CA THR A 90 0.02 -0.60 21.51
C THR A 90 -1.16 -0.21 22.39
N GLY A 91 -2.04 -1.17 22.73
CA GLY A 91 -3.34 -0.90 23.34
C GLY A 91 -4.31 -0.11 22.45
N LEU A 92 -4.01 0.08 21.16
CA LEU A 92 -4.86 0.83 20.24
C LEU A 92 -5.99 -0.04 19.67
N PRO A 93 -7.21 0.52 19.50
CA PRO A 93 -8.31 -0.19 18.86
C PRO A 93 -8.09 -0.35 17.33
N ALA A 94 -7.33 0.56 16.73
CA ALA A 94 -6.95 0.53 15.32
C ALA A 94 -5.58 1.18 15.13
N CYS A 95 -4.78 0.70 14.19
CA CYS A 95 -3.48 1.29 13.88
C CYS A 95 -3.02 0.96 12.45
N TYR A 96 -2.04 1.72 11.98
CA TYR A 96 -1.23 1.38 10.83
C TYR A 96 0.03 0.66 11.30
N ILE A 97 0.44 -0.35 10.55
CA ILE A 97 1.54 -1.26 10.87
C ILE A 97 2.56 -1.18 9.72
N ARG A 98 3.84 -1.08 10.08
CA ARG A 98 4.97 -0.98 9.15
C ARG A 98 6.04 -2.00 9.48
N PRO A 99 5.97 -3.22 8.91
CA PRO A 99 7.11 -4.10 8.81
C PRO A 99 8.16 -3.49 7.87
N LEU A 100 9.43 -3.58 8.25
CA LEU A 100 10.57 -3.12 7.48
C LEU A 100 11.72 -4.12 7.67
N ALA A 101 12.21 -4.71 6.58
CA ALA A 101 13.45 -5.48 6.55
C ALA A 101 14.50 -4.67 5.78
N TYR A 102 15.69 -4.60 6.35
CA TYR A 102 16.74 -3.73 5.85
C TYR A 102 18.11 -4.36 6.11
N TYR A 103 19.08 -4.05 5.27
CA TYR A 103 20.47 -4.39 5.53
C TYR A 103 21.03 -3.41 6.56
N GLY A 104 21.53 -3.99 7.66
CA GLY A 104 21.96 -3.28 8.86
C GLY A 104 23.31 -2.58 8.72
N TYR A 105 23.92 -2.29 9.87
CA TYR A 105 25.28 -1.77 9.98
C TYR A 105 26.32 -2.90 9.85
N GLY A 106 27.52 -2.57 9.36
CA GLY A 106 28.69 -3.45 9.36
C GLY A 106 29.39 -3.53 8.01
N GLU A 107 28.60 -3.52 6.93
CA GLU A 107 29.10 -3.60 5.55
C GLU A 107 28.75 -2.32 4.78
N MET A 108 29.70 -1.81 4.02
CA MET A 108 29.54 -0.59 3.24
C MET A 108 30.09 -0.80 1.82
N GLY A 109 29.19 -1.07 0.88
CA GLY A 109 29.50 -1.32 -0.52
C GLY A 109 28.27 -1.93 -1.20
N LEU A 110 28.19 -1.83 -2.53
CA LEU A 110 26.98 -2.25 -3.27
C LEU A 110 26.72 -3.77 -3.24
N ASN A 111 27.72 -4.58 -2.91
CA ASN A 111 27.55 -6.01 -2.76
C ASN A 111 26.85 -6.31 -1.42
N THR A 112 25.59 -6.74 -1.49
CA THR A 112 24.77 -7.03 -0.30
C THR A 112 24.96 -8.42 0.27
N THR A 113 25.69 -9.32 -0.39
CA THR A 113 25.93 -10.70 0.06
C THR A 113 26.46 -10.83 1.50
N PRO A 114 27.42 -9.99 1.98
CA PRO A 114 27.88 -10.05 3.36
C PRO A 114 26.98 -9.32 4.36
N CYS A 115 25.98 -8.56 3.89
CA CYS A 115 25.14 -7.76 4.77
C CYS A 115 24.17 -8.62 5.58
N LYS A 116 24.03 -8.29 6.87
CA LYS A 116 22.99 -8.88 7.73
C LYS A 116 21.65 -8.17 7.49
N THR A 117 20.57 -8.95 7.40
CA THR A 117 19.19 -8.43 7.41
C THR A 117 18.73 -8.22 8.86
N ASP A 118 18.27 -7.02 9.17
CA ASP A 118 17.53 -6.68 10.39
C ASP A 118 16.06 -6.42 10.04
N VAL A 119 15.16 -6.67 10.97
CA VAL A 119 13.70 -6.50 10.79
C VAL A 119 13.11 -5.72 11.96
N ALA A 120 12.27 -4.73 11.64
CA ALA A 120 11.50 -3.96 12.61
C ALA A 120 10.02 -3.88 12.20
N ILE A 121 9.13 -3.83 13.19
CA ILE A 121 7.69 -3.65 13.01
C ILE A 121 7.24 -2.56 13.97
N ALA A 122 6.76 -1.46 13.41
CA ALA A 122 6.22 -0.33 14.16
C ALA A 122 4.71 -0.19 13.92
N CYS A 123 3.98 0.25 14.95
CA CYS A 123 2.54 0.50 14.87
C CYS A 123 2.23 1.90 15.40
N TRP A 124 1.31 2.63 14.76
CA TRP A 124 0.87 3.95 15.21
C TRP A 124 -0.55 4.30 14.71
N PRO A 125 -1.25 5.27 15.34
CA PRO A 125 -2.53 5.76 14.83
C PRO A 125 -2.40 6.41 13.44
N TRP A 126 -3.30 6.10 12.51
CA TRP A 126 -3.26 6.67 11.16
C TRP A 126 -4.65 6.92 10.59
N GLY A 127 -4.97 8.19 10.33
CA GLY A 127 -6.21 8.62 9.68
C GLY A 127 -6.27 8.25 8.20
N ALA A 128 -7.33 8.67 7.50
CA ALA A 128 -7.48 8.41 6.07
C ALA A 128 -6.39 9.12 5.24
N TYR A 129 -5.67 8.38 4.39
CA TYR A 129 -4.53 8.93 3.63
C TYR A 129 -4.93 9.96 2.58
N LEU A 130 -6.07 9.75 1.91
CA LEU A 130 -6.64 10.68 0.94
C LEU A 130 -7.63 11.68 1.58
N GLY A 131 -7.78 11.66 2.91
CA GLY A 131 -8.76 12.43 3.67
C GLY A 131 -10.04 11.65 3.97
N ASP A 132 -10.72 12.01 5.06
CA ASP A 132 -11.88 11.25 5.58
C ASP A 132 -13.09 11.29 4.62
N ASP A 133 -13.18 12.32 3.80
CA ASP A 133 -14.23 12.49 2.79
C ASP A 133 -13.80 12.00 1.39
N ALA A 134 -12.68 11.28 1.25
CA ALA A 134 -12.13 10.93 -0.06
C ALA A 134 -13.10 10.11 -0.94
N VAL A 135 -13.95 9.29 -0.33
CA VAL A 135 -15.02 8.60 -1.08
C VAL A 135 -16.03 9.61 -1.61
N GLU A 136 -16.49 10.57 -0.80
CA GLU A 136 -17.59 11.47 -1.16
C GLU A 136 -17.15 12.66 -2.01
N LYS A 137 -16.04 13.33 -1.66
CA LYS A 137 -15.52 14.48 -2.39
C LYS A 137 -14.68 14.08 -3.61
N GLY A 138 -14.05 12.92 -3.52
CA GLY A 138 -13.02 12.49 -4.45
C GLY A 138 -11.76 13.34 -4.40
N VAL A 139 -10.68 12.81 -4.96
CA VAL A 139 -9.39 13.50 -5.08
C VAL A 139 -9.17 14.02 -6.50
N ARG A 140 -8.52 15.17 -6.61
CA ARG A 140 -8.05 15.72 -7.88
C ARG A 140 -6.69 15.11 -8.20
N MET A 141 -6.61 14.42 -9.34
CA MET A 141 -5.39 13.76 -9.76
C MET A 141 -4.70 14.49 -10.91
N LYS A 142 -3.37 14.45 -10.91
CA LYS A 142 -2.54 14.91 -12.02
C LYS A 142 -1.80 13.73 -12.62
N ILE A 143 -1.72 13.69 -13.95
CA ILE A 143 -0.78 12.77 -14.61
C ILE A 143 0.63 13.32 -14.42
N SER A 144 1.45 12.52 -13.75
CA SER A 144 2.82 12.83 -13.39
C SER A 144 3.70 12.93 -14.64
N SER A 145 4.71 13.81 -14.60
CA SER A 145 5.78 13.84 -15.59
C SER A 145 6.84 12.75 -15.35
N TRP A 146 6.90 12.21 -14.13
CA TRP A 146 7.72 11.05 -13.79
C TRP A 146 7.04 9.75 -14.21
N THR A 147 7.74 8.96 -15.03
CA THR A 147 7.36 7.61 -15.44
C THR A 147 7.55 6.62 -14.30
N ARG A 148 6.71 5.58 -14.25
CA ARG A 148 6.84 4.45 -13.33
C ARG A 148 8.00 3.53 -13.72
N HIS A 149 8.44 2.70 -12.77
CA HIS A 149 9.55 1.78 -12.95
C HIS A 149 9.26 0.72 -14.01
N ASP A 150 10.25 0.47 -14.87
CA ASP A 150 10.27 -0.69 -15.75
C ASP A 150 10.74 -1.94 -14.97
N HIS A 151 10.19 -3.10 -15.35
CA HIS A 151 10.45 -4.39 -14.70
C HIS A 151 11.94 -4.76 -14.64
N ASN A 152 12.73 -4.35 -15.64
CA ASN A 152 14.15 -4.67 -15.73
C ASN A 152 15.06 -3.54 -15.22
N THR A 153 14.48 -2.47 -14.67
CA THR A 153 15.23 -1.36 -14.06
C THR A 153 15.14 -1.41 -12.54
N MET A 154 13.92 -1.42 -12.00
CA MET A 154 13.63 -1.58 -10.58
C MET A 154 12.35 -2.41 -10.44
N PRO A 155 12.41 -3.66 -9.92
CA PRO A 155 11.27 -4.57 -9.94
C PRO A 155 10.03 -4.01 -9.21
N PRO A 156 8.94 -3.70 -9.92
CA PRO A 156 7.74 -3.13 -9.31
C PRO A 156 6.97 -4.13 -8.44
N ALA A 157 7.19 -5.43 -8.68
CA ALA A 157 6.63 -6.52 -7.88
C ALA A 157 7.19 -6.56 -6.44
N ALA A 158 8.34 -5.91 -6.18
CA ALA A 158 8.91 -5.80 -4.84
C ALA A 158 8.54 -4.44 -4.21
N LYS A 159 8.03 -4.47 -2.98
CA LYS A 159 7.71 -3.25 -2.22
C LYS A 159 8.96 -2.76 -1.49
N THR A 160 9.84 -2.09 -2.23
CA THR A 160 11.18 -1.70 -1.74
C THR A 160 11.24 -0.26 -1.24
N VAL A 161 12.20 0.04 -0.36
CA VAL A 161 12.49 1.40 0.11
C VAL A 161 12.92 2.30 -1.05
N GLY A 162 13.86 1.84 -1.89
CA GLY A 162 14.39 2.60 -3.03
C GLY A 162 13.33 2.99 -4.06
N ASN A 163 12.32 2.14 -4.31
CA ASN A 163 11.26 2.42 -5.29
C ASN A 163 10.47 3.70 -4.95
N TYR A 164 10.38 4.07 -3.67
CA TYR A 164 9.55 5.19 -3.20
C TYR A 164 10.16 6.56 -3.46
N VAL A 165 11.42 6.64 -3.93
CA VAL A 165 11.99 7.91 -4.44
C VAL A 165 11.16 8.40 -5.63
N ASN A 166 10.84 7.51 -6.58
CA ASN A 166 10.01 7.81 -7.75
C ASN A 166 8.58 8.25 -7.34
N SER A 167 7.94 7.50 -6.44
CA SER A 167 6.63 7.87 -5.89
C SER A 167 6.64 9.25 -5.22
N SER A 168 7.69 9.56 -4.45
CA SER A 168 7.80 10.83 -3.74
C SER A 168 7.96 12.01 -4.71
N LEU A 169 8.76 11.85 -5.78
CA LEU A 169 8.93 12.88 -6.81
C LEU A 169 7.61 13.19 -7.52
N ALA A 170 6.87 12.16 -7.94
CA ALA A 170 5.57 12.31 -8.57
C ALA A 170 4.52 12.95 -7.62
N LYS A 171 4.49 12.53 -6.35
CA LYS A 171 3.58 13.09 -5.35
C LYS A 171 3.86 14.57 -5.13
N VAL A 172 5.13 14.95 -4.95
CA VAL A 172 5.54 16.33 -4.74
C VAL A 172 5.24 17.18 -5.98
N GLU A 173 5.40 16.65 -7.19
CA GLU A 173 4.98 17.34 -8.41
C GLU A 173 3.48 17.65 -8.39
N ALA A 174 2.63 16.67 -8.10
CA ALA A 174 1.18 16.86 -8.07
C ALA A 174 0.75 17.87 -7.00
N LEU A 175 1.29 17.75 -5.78
CA LEU A 175 0.98 18.68 -4.68
C LEU A 175 1.40 20.12 -5.01
N LYS A 176 2.59 20.32 -5.60
CA LYS A 176 3.06 21.66 -6.01
C LYS A 176 2.21 22.26 -7.12
N ALA A 177 1.59 21.42 -7.94
CA ALA A 177 0.67 21.85 -8.99
C ALA A 177 -0.79 22.03 -8.49
N GLY A 178 -1.06 21.83 -7.19
CA GLY A 178 -2.39 22.05 -6.59
C GLY A 178 -3.37 20.87 -6.75
N TYR A 179 -2.85 19.67 -6.99
CA TYR A 179 -3.61 18.42 -7.01
C TYR A 179 -3.36 17.61 -5.73
N ASP A 180 -4.21 16.63 -5.47
CA ASP A 180 -4.15 15.82 -4.26
C ASP A 180 -3.23 14.60 -4.42
N GLU A 181 -3.18 14.02 -5.62
CA GLU A 181 -2.40 12.80 -5.92
C GLU A 181 -1.95 12.75 -7.38
N ALA A 182 -0.95 11.92 -7.68
CA ALA A 182 -0.44 11.71 -9.04
C ALA A 182 -0.78 10.32 -9.59
N ILE A 183 -1.17 10.27 -10.86
CA ILE A 183 -1.24 9.04 -11.67
C ILE A 183 0.07 8.94 -12.46
N MET A 184 0.70 7.78 -12.43
CA MET A 184 1.96 7.51 -13.11
C MET A 184 1.75 6.60 -14.32
N LEU A 185 2.52 6.87 -15.38
CA LEU A 185 2.48 6.09 -16.62
C LEU A 185 3.62 5.08 -16.66
N ALA A 186 3.39 3.94 -17.29
CA ALA A 186 4.43 3.01 -17.70
C ALA A 186 5.29 3.62 -18.83
N PRO A 187 6.50 3.10 -19.10
CA PRO A 187 7.37 3.61 -20.16
C PRO A 187 6.75 3.65 -21.57
N ASN A 188 5.77 2.79 -21.83
CA ASN A 188 5.01 2.76 -23.09
C ASN A 188 3.89 3.82 -23.16
N GLY A 189 3.72 4.67 -22.14
CA GLY A 189 2.73 5.74 -22.08
C GLY A 189 1.33 5.32 -21.60
N LEU A 190 1.13 4.05 -21.23
CA LEU A 190 -0.11 3.55 -20.65
C LEU A 190 -0.16 3.79 -19.13
N ILE A 191 -1.36 3.76 -18.55
CA ILE A 191 -1.54 3.93 -17.10
C ILE A 191 -0.90 2.75 -16.35
N ALA A 192 -0.11 3.05 -15.31
CA ALA A 192 0.44 2.06 -14.39
C ALA A 192 -0.35 2.02 -13.07
N GLU A 193 -0.17 3.04 -12.23
CA GLU A 193 -0.79 3.17 -10.91
C GLU A 193 -0.66 4.61 -10.41
N CYS A 194 -1.13 4.91 -9.20
CA CYS A 194 -0.85 6.17 -8.51
C CYS A 194 0.49 6.11 -7.77
N THR A 195 0.85 7.16 -7.02
CA THR A 195 2.13 7.18 -6.30
C THR A 195 2.21 6.14 -5.18
N GLY A 196 1.07 5.76 -4.58
CA GLY A 196 0.99 4.74 -3.52
C GLY A 196 -0.21 3.79 -3.61
N GLU A 197 -1.02 3.89 -4.65
CA GLU A 197 -2.33 3.23 -4.80
C GLU A 197 -2.49 2.61 -6.19
N ASN A 198 -3.20 1.49 -6.28
CA ASN A 198 -3.67 0.97 -7.56
C ASN A 198 -4.88 1.79 -8.05
N LEU A 199 -5.07 1.86 -9.37
CA LEU A 199 -6.13 2.63 -10.01
C LEU A 199 -7.16 1.70 -10.69
N PHE A 200 -8.44 2.04 -10.55
CA PHE A 200 -9.54 1.44 -11.28
C PHE A 200 -10.31 2.50 -12.07
N VAL A 201 -10.81 2.10 -13.24
CA VAL A 201 -11.51 2.98 -14.19
C VAL A 201 -12.76 2.26 -14.69
N VAL A 202 -13.92 2.90 -14.61
CA VAL A 202 -15.18 2.36 -15.14
C VAL A 202 -15.41 2.93 -16.55
N ARG A 203 -15.59 2.03 -17.52
CA ARG A 203 -15.89 2.38 -18.92
C ARG A 203 -16.93 1.41 -19.47
N ASN A 204 -18.03 1.93 -20.00
CA ASN A 204 -19.12 1.13 -20.56
C ASN A 204 -19.64 0.09 -19.55
N GLY A 205 -19.74 0.47 -18.27
CA GLY A 205 -20.14 -0.43 -17.18
C GLY A 205 -19.13 -1.51 -16.78
N ILE A 206 -17.93 -1.55 -17.38
CA ILE A 206 -16.86 -2.51 -17.04
C ILE A 206 -15.81 -1.82 -16.18
N ILE A 207 -15.41 -2.48 -15.09
CA ILE A 207 -14.31 -2.02 -14.23
C ILE A 207 -12.98 -2.50 -14.83
N LEU A 208 -12.10 -1.57 -15.14
CA LEU A 208 -10.75 -1.82 -15.66
C LEU A 208 -9.70 -1.51 -14.59
N THR A 209 -8.64 -2.31 -14.53
CA THR A 209 -7.43 -2.00 -13.77
C THR A 209 -6.19 -2.37 -14.60
N PRO A 210 -5.09 -1.61 -14.52
CA PRO A 210 -3.86 -1.94 -15.24
C PRO A 210 -3.31 -3.32 -14.87
N PRO A 211 -2.66 -4.04 -15.82
CA PRO A 211 -1.91 -5.25 -15.50
C PRO A 211 -0.65 -4.92 -14.70
N THR A 212 -0.17 -5.88 -13.92
CA THR A 212 1.11 -5.75 -13.19
C THR A 212 2.29 -5.53 -14.14
N SER A 213 2.19 -5.98 -15.40
CA SER A 213 3.17 -5.72 -16.47
C SER A 213 3.30 -4.24 -16.86
N ALA A 214 2.38 -3.37 -16.44
CA ALA A 214 2.49 -1.91 -16.58
C ALA A 214 3.41 -1.30 -15.49
N GLY A 215 4.02 -2.11 -14.63
CA GLY A 215 4.84 -1.66 -13.52
C GLY A 215 4.06 -1.22 -12.28
N ALA A 216 2.79 -1.62 -12.17
CA ALA A 216 2.00 -1.47 -10.96
C ALA A 216 2.39 -2.53 -9.92
N LEU A 217 2.39 -2.15 -8.63
CA LEU A 217 2.54 -3.11 -7.54
C LEU A 217 1.30 -4.01 -7.49
N GLU A 218 1.48 -5.32 -7.28
CA GLU A 218 0.36 -6.24 -7.04
C GLU A 218 -0.28 -5.94 -5.68
N GLY A 219 -1.38 -5.17 -5.69
CA GLY A 219 -2.02 -4.64 -4.50
C GLY A 219 -2.90 -5.65 -3.78
N ILE A 220 -2.70 -5.81 -2.47
CA ILE A 220 -3.59 -6.62 -1.64
C ILE A 220 -5.00 -5.99 -1.54
N THR A 221 -5.07 -4.66 -1.40
CA THR A 221 -6.36 -3.94 -1.48
C THR A 221 -7.00 -4.06 -2.87
N GLN A 222 -6.22 -3.94 -3.95
CA GLN A 222 -6.69 -4.14 -5.32
C GLN A 222 -7.30 -5.53 -5.52
N ASN A 223 -6.65 -6.57 -4.98
CA ASN A 223 -7.15 -7.93 -5.00
C ASN A 223 -8.48 -8.07 -4.21
N SER A 224 -8.56 -7.49 -3.01
CA SER A 224 -9.79 -7.48 -2.22
C SER A 224 -10.93 -6.73 -2.90
N VAL A 225 -10.65 -5.56 -3.48
CA VAL A 225 -11.62 -4.75 -4.22
C VAL A 225 -12.10 -5.49 -5.47
N THR A 226 -11.20 -6.18 -6.17
CA THR A 226 -11.58 -7.02 -7.33
C THR A 226 -12.53 -8.15 -6.92
N ARG A 227 -12.27 -8.83 -5.79
CA ARG A 227 -13.18 -9.86 -5.24
C ARG A 227 -14.53 -9.25 -4.87
N ILE A 228 -14.54 -8.15 -4.12
CA ILE A 228 -15.78 -7.43 -3.74
C ILE A 228 -16.58 -7.04 -4.98
N ALA A 229 -15.95 -6.43 -6.00
CA ALA A 229 -16.63 -6.00 -7.21
C ALA A 229 -17.31 -7.17 -7.95
N ARG A 230 -16.61 -8.30 -8.08
CA ARG A 230 -17.18 -9.52 -8.68
C ARG A 230 -18.33 -10.10 -7.86
N ASP A 231 -18.21 -10.11 -6.54
CA ASP A 231 -19.28 -10.59 -5.63
C ASP A 231 -20.53 -9.68 -5.67
N LEU A 232 -20.36 -8.39 -6.02
CA LEU A 232 -21.44 -7.44 -6.28
C LEU A 232 -22.03 -7.57 -7.70
N GLY A 233 -21.49 -8.46 -8.54
CA GLY A 233 -21.97 -8.73 -9.89
C GLY A 233 -21.35 -7.83 -10.97
N TYR A 234 -20.31 -7.06 -10.66
CA TYR A 234 -19.61 -6.23 -11.66
C TYR A 234 -18.57 -7.04 -12.43
N GLU A 235 -18.45 -6.74 -13.73
CA GLU A 235 -17.36 -7.26 -14.54
C GLU A 235 -16.07 -6.48 -14.26
N VAL A 236 -14.99 -7.20 -13.93
CA VAL A 236 -13.65 -6.62 -13.70
C VAL A 236 -12.66 -7.25 -14.67
N ARG A 237 -12.02 -6.40 -15.47
CA ARG A 237 -10.95 -6.79 -16.41
C ARG A 237 -9.62 -6.16 -16.03
N VAL A 238 -8.58 -6.98 -16.13
CA VAL A 238 -7.20 -6.50 -16.11
C VAL A 238 -6.83 -6.19 -17.55
N ASP A 239 -6.62 -4.92 -17.87
CA ASP A 239 -6.36 -4.49 -19.24
C ASP A 239 -5.52 -3.20 -19.28
N ASN A 240 -4.92 -2.95 -20.42
CA ASN A 240 -4.21 -1.71 -20.69
C ASN A 240 -5.20 -0.54 -20.73
N ILE A 241 -4.84 0.54 -20.05
CA ILE A 241 -5.63 1.77 -20.01
C ILE A 241 -4.80 2.89 -20.61
N ALA A 242 -5.32 3.59 -21.61
CA ALA A 242 -4.67 4.75 -22.18
C ALA A 242 -4.94 5.99 -21.33
N ARG A 243 -4.03 6.96 -21.38
CA ARG A 243 -4.21 8.28 -20.75
C ARG A 243 -5.58 8.91 -21.07
N SER A 244 -5.99 8.85 -22.34
CA SER A 244 -7.25 9.42 -22.79
C SER A 244 -8.49 8.74 -22.22
N ASP A 245 -8.40 7.46 -21.83
CA ASP A 245 -9.53 6.72 -21.27
C ASP A 245 -9.97 7.30 -19.93
N LEU A 246 -9.03 7.86 -19.15
CA LEU A 246 -9.33 8.52 -17.88
C LEU A 246 -10.25 9.73 -18.07
N TYR A 247 -10.10 10.47 -19.17
CA TYR A 247 -10.86 11.70 -19.41
C TYR A 247 -12.30 11.46 -19.83
N ILE A 248 -12.62 10.23 -20.20
CA ILE A 248 -13.96 9.82 -20.65
C ILE A 248 -14.53 8.70 -19.76
N ALA A 249 -13.92 8.46 -18.60
CA ALA A 249 -14.37 7.46 -17.65
C ALA A 249 -15.74 7.82 -17.04
N GLU A 250 -16.53 6.79 -16.75
CA GLU A 250 -17.80 6.93 -16.01
C GLU A 250 -17.51 7.11 -14.52
N GLU A 251 -16.51 6.41 -14.00
CA GLU A 251 -16.01 6.53 -12.63
C GLU A 251 -14.51 6.24 -12.61
N ILE A 252 -13.79 6.84 -11.67
CA ILE A 252 -12.40 6.46 -11.36
C ILE A 252 -12.27 6.39 -9.84
N PHE A 253 -11.57 5.37 -9.36
CA PHE A 253 -11.22 5.26 -7.95
C PHE A 253 -9.84 4.64 -7.77
N ALA A 254 -9.20 5.00 -6.67
CA ALA A 254 -7.91 4.45 -6.27
C ALA A 254 -8.05 3.60 -5.02
N CYS A 255 -7.15 2.64 -4.84
CA CYS A 255 -7.15 1.80 -3.65
C CYS A 255 -5.75 1.42 -3.17
N GLY A 256 -5.62 1.26 -1.85
CA GLY A 256 -4.38 0.85 -1.19
C GLY A 256 -4.60 0.73 0.32
N THR A 257 -3.65 0.19 1.07
CA THR A 257 -3.87 -0.01 2.52
C THR A 257 -4.09 1.30 3.26
N ALA A 258 -3.36 2.36 2.90
CA ALA A 258 -3.50 3.67 3.53
C ALA A 258 -4.68 4.48 2.96
N ALA A 259 -4.90 4.37 1.65
CA ALA A 259 -5.95 5.08 0.91
C ALA A 259 -7.34 4.42 0.99
N GLU A 260 -7.40 3.17 1.43
CA GLU A 260 -8.58 2.31 1.40
C GLU A 260 -9.18 2.25 -0.01
N VAL A 261 -10.38 2.80 -0.21
CA VAL A 261 -11.00 3.03 -1.51
C VAL A 261 -11.36 4.52 -1.56
N GLY A 262 -10.80 5.27 -2.51
CA GLY A 262 -11.06 6.71 -2.66
C GLY A 262 -11.51 7.05 -4.07
N SER A 263 -12.53 7.89 -4.21
CA SER A 263 -13.04 8.33 -5.51
C SER A 263 -12.10 9.35 -6.14
N VAL A 264 -12.15 9.50 -7.46
CA VAL A 264 -11.39 10.52 -8.20
C VAL A 264 -12.37 11.48 -8.85
N SER A 265 -12.25 12.75 -8.51
CA SER A 265 -13.19 13.80 -8.94
C SER A 265 -12.73 14.51 -10.22
N SER A 266 -11.42 14.49 -10.52
CA SER A 266 -10.89 15.00 -11.78
C SER A 266 -9.51 14.45 -12.10
N VAL A 267 -9.16 14.40 -13.38
CA VAL A 267 -7.80 14.10 -13.87
C VAL A 267 -7.34 15.21 -14.81
N ASP A 268 -6.19 15.85 -14.53
CA ASP A 268 -5.66 16.98 -15.31
C ASP A 268 -6.75 18.06 -15.60
N ASP A 269 -7.48 18.44 -14.56
CA ASP A 269 -8.59 19.41 -14.56
C ASP A 269 -9.82 19.04 -15.40
N ARG A 270 -9.91 17.79 -15.86
CA ARG A 270 -11.12 17.26 -16.49
C ARG A 270 -11.96 16.54 -15.43
N PRO A 271 -13.20 16.98 -15.18
CA PRO A 271 -14.04 16.36 -14.16
C PRO A 271 -14.42 14.93 -14.55
N VAL A 272 -14.56 14.09 -13.54
CA VAL A 272 -15.07 12.71 -13.64
C VAL A 272 -16.29 12.62 -12.71
N PRO A 273 -17.38 11.95 -13.09
CA PRO A 273 -18.52 11.77 -12.19
C PRO A 273 -18.08 11.16 -10.86
N CYS A 274 -18.34 11.88 -9.75
CA CYS A 274 -17.80 11.54 -8.44
C CYS A 274 -18.77 11.87 -7.29
N PRO A 275 -18.96 10.95 -6.32
CA PRO A 275 -18.61 9.54 -6.44
C PRO A 275 -19.58 8.84 -7.39
N GLY A 276 -19.07 7.90 -8.16
CA GLY A 276 -19.94 7.04 -8.94
C GLY A 276 -20.59 5.93 -8.09
N PRO A 277 -21.74 5.40 -8.53
CA PRO A 277 -22.48 4.37 -7.80
C PRO A 277 -21.68 3.07 -7.58
N ILE A 278 -20.86 2.64 -8.54
CA ILE A 278 -20.04 1.42 -8.43
C ILE A 278 -18.98 1.62 -7.35
N THR A 279 -18.27 2.75 -7.39
CA THR A 279 -17.26 3.14 -6.42
C THR A 279 -17.84 3.15 -5.01
N ARG A 280 -19.01 3.77 -4.83
CA ARG A 280 -19.72 3.84 -3.54
C ARG A 280 -20.11 2.46 -3.01
N ALA A 281 -20.61 1.58 -3.86
CA ALA A 281 -21.00 0.22 -3.48
C ALA A 281 -19.78 -0.61 -3.02
N ILE A 282 -18.67 -0.51 -3.77
CA ILE A 282 -17.40 -1.16 -3.43
C ILE A 282 -16.84 -0.61 -2.13
N ALA A 283 -16.73 0.71 -1.97
CA ALA A 283 -16.19 1.35 -0.79
C ALA A 283 -17.01 0.99 0.47
N SER A 284 -18.34 0.99 0.37
CA SER A 284 -19.23 0.59 1.47
C SER A 284 -19.03 -0.87 1.87
N THR A 285 -18.89 -1.78 0.89
CA THR A 285 -18.65 -3.20 1.15
C THR A 285 -17.26 -3.43 1.75
N TYR A 286 -16.23 -2.77 1.23
CA TYR A 286 -14.87 -2.81 1.77
C TYR A 286 -14.85 -2.34 3.23
N ALA A 287 -15.50 -1.22 3.55
CA ALA A 287 -15.56 -0.68 4.90
C ALA A 287 -16.20 -1.64 5.92
N LYS A 288 -17.20 -2.42 5.50
CA LYS A 288 -17.81 -3.49 6.32
C LYS A 288 -16.88 -4.69 6.45
N ALA A 289 -16.26 -5.12 5.35
CA ALA A 289 -15.36 -6.27 5.31
C ALA A 289 -14.17 -6.09 6.27
N VAL A 290 -13.49 -4.93 6.23
CA VAL A 290 -12.32 -4.67 7.08
C VAL A 290 -12.64 -4.59 8.57
N ARG A 291 -13.92 -4.36 8.94
CA ARG A 291 -14.40 -4.31 10.32
C ARG A 291 -15.11 -5.60 10.77
N GLY A 292 -15.11 -6.64 9.94
CA GLY A 292 -15.74 -7.92 10.25
C GLY A 292 -17.27 -7.89 10.26
N GLN A 293 -17.87 -6.89 9.61
CA GLN A 293 -19.31 -6.68 9.55
C GLN A 293 -19.95 -7.36 8.32
N ASP A 294 -19.15 -7.99 7.47
CA ASP A 294 -19.61 -8.81 6.35
C ASP A 294 -19.07 -10.24 6.48
N PRO A 295 -19.95 -11.24 6.71
CA PRO A 295 -19.54 -12.63 6.96
C PRO A 295 -18.82 -13.27 5.76
N ARG A 296 -18.95 -12.73 4.55
CA ARG A 296 -18.29 -13.26 3.34
C ARG A 296 -16.77 -13.08 3.34
N TYR A 297 -16.26 -12.19 4.19
CA TYR A 297 -14.87 -11.72 4.17
C TYR A 297 -14.17 -11.84 5.53
N VAL A 298 -14.76 -12.56 6.48
CA VAL A 298 -14.18 -12.72 7.82
C VAL A 298 -12.85 -13.49 7.81
N ASP A 299 -12.60 -14.28 6.76
CA ASP A 299 -11.34 -14.96 6.49
C ASP A 299 -10.18 -14.00 6.22
N TRP A 300 -10.47 -12.73 5.89
CA TRP A 300 -9.45 -11.69 5.72
C TRP A 300 -8.96 -11.09 7.04
N LEU A 301 -9.55 -11.46 8.18
CA LEU A 301 -9.29 -10.80 9.45
C LEU A 301 -8.53 -11.70 10.41
N GLU A 302 -7.33 -11.27 10.76
CA GLU A 302 -6.52 -11.92 11.79
C GLU A 302 -6.47 -11.05 13.05
N TYR A 303 -7.05 -11.55 14.14
CA TYR A 303 -7.15 -10.80 15.39
C TYR A 303 -5.81 -10.73 16.13
N ALA A 304 -5.46 -9.54 16.62
CA ALA A 304 -4.28 -9.29 17.44
C ALA A 304 -4.74 -8.95 18.86
N LYS A 305 -4.85 -9.96 19.72
CA LYS A 305 -5.22 -9.79 21.14
C LYS A 305 -4.00 -9.87 22.03
#